data_AF-A0A7M2YT54-F1
#
_entry.id   AF-A0A7M2YT54-F1
#
_cell.length_a   1.000
_cell.length_b   1.000
_cell.length_c   1.000
_cell.angle_alpha   90.00
_cell.angle_beta   90.00
_cell.angle_gamma   90.00
#
_symmetry.space_group_name_H-M   'P 1'
#
loop_
_entity.id
_entity.type
_entity.pdbx_description
1 polymer ?
#
loop_
_entity_poly.entity_id
_entity_poly.type
_entity_poly.pdbx_seq_one_letter_code
_entity_poly.pdbx_strand_id
1 'polypeptide(L)' 'MELGPGDVVCSSPGPEGAREVTNGTESTVRVPILSTRHSPPVAVYPDGGEIGVWPGGDHAGIVVRRGSAVDCGDGEA' A
#
# COMPACT_ATOMS: atom_id res chain seq x y z
N MET A 1 -4.79 -6.47 -16.72
CA MET A 1 -6.26 -6.60 -16.91
C MET A 1 -6.78 -5.23 -17.31
N GLU A 2 -7.68 -5.16 -18.28
CA GLU A 2 -8.40 -3.93 -18.61
C GLU A 2 -9.71 -3.87 -17.82
N LEU A 3 -10.12 -2.68 -17.36
CA LEU A 3 -11.32 -2.46 -16.55
C LEU A 3 -12.26 -1.49 -17.27
N GLY A 4 -13.54 -1.84 -17.32
CA GLY A 4 -14.62 -1.01 -17.83
C GLY A 4 -15.50 -0.40 -16.73
N PRO A 5 -16.44 0.48 -17.10
CA PRO A 5 -17.41 1.04 -16.16
C PRO A 5 -18.24 -0.04 -15.46
N GLY A 6 -18.21 -0.05 -14.13
CA GLY A 6 -18.97 -1.00 -13.31
C GLY A 6 -18.19 -2.26 -12.91
N ASP A 7 -17.00 -2.48 -13.47
CA ASP A 7 -16.14 -3.59 -13.03
C ASP A 7 -15.66 -3.38 -11.60
N VAL A 8 -15.62 -4.48 -10.85
CA VAL A 8 -15.17 -4.50 -9.45
C VAL A 8 -14.06 -5.53 -9.30
N VAL A 9 -12.96 -5.12 -8.68
CA VAL A 9 -11.82 -5.99 -8.38
C VAL A 9 -11.47 -5.90 -6.88
N CYS A 10 -11.29 -7.05 -6.22
CA CYS A 10 -11.08 -7.12 -4.77
C CYS A 10 -9.61 -7.27 -4.41
N SER A 11 -9.09 -6.41 -3.53
CA SER A 11 -7.71 -6.45 -2.99
C SER A 11 -7.65 -7.36 -1.79
N SER A 12 -7.40 -8.64 -2.02
CA SER A 12 -7.15 -9.58 -0.93
C SER A 12 -5.96 -9.11 -0.09
N PRO A 13 -6.00 -9.29 1.24
CA PRO A 13 -4.84 -9.04 2.08
C PRO A 13 -3.63 -9.87 1.63
N GLY A 14 -2.43 -9.28 1.70
CA GLY A 14 -1.19 -9.97 1.34
C GLY A 14 -0.72 -9.69 -0.09
N PRO A 15 0.41 -10.31 -0.49
CA PRO A 15 1.09 -9.99 -1.75
C PRO A 15 0.26 -10.31 -3.00
N GLU A 16 -0.64 -11.29 -2.92
CA GLU A 16 -1.51 -11.72 -4.02
C GLU A 16 -2.52 -10.64 -4.42
N GLY A 17 -2.89 -9.76 -3.48
CA GLY A 17 -3.80 -8.65 -3.73
C GLY A 17 -3.12 -7.36 -4.13
N ALA A 18 -1.78 -7.32 -4.15
CA ALA A 18 -1.02 -6.15 -4.59
C ALA A 18 -1.40 -5.80 -6.04
N ARG A 19 -1.67 -4.52 -6.30
CA ARG A 19 -2.11 -4.05 -7.61
C ARG A 19 -1.80 -2.59 -7.82
N GLU A 20 -1.68 -2.26 -9.09
CA GLU A 20 -1.66 -0.91 -9.60
C GLU A 20 -2.85 -0.72 -10.55
N VAL A 21 -3.45 0.47 -10.54
CA VAL A 21 -4.47 0.87 -11.51
C VAL A 21 -3.95 2.09 -12.25
N THR A 22 -3.77 1.94 -13.56
CA THR A 22 -3.19 2.97 -14.44
C THR A 22 -4.19 3.36 -15.52
N ASN A 23 -4.40 4.66 -15.72
CA ASN A 23 -5.22 5.18 -16.80
C ASN A 23 -4.38 5.33 -18.07
N GLY A 24 -4.55 4.43 -19.04
CA GLY A 24 -3.87 4.47 -20.34
C GLY A 24 -4.56 5.33 -21.40
N THR A 25 -5.60 6.10 -21.05
CA THR A 25 -6.40 6.89 -22.00
C THR A 25 -6.11 8.39 -21.87
N GLU A 26 -6.52 9.16 -22.87
CA GLU A 26 -6.40 10.63 -22.91
C GLU A 26 -7.49 11.35 -22.08
N SER A 27 -8.49 10.61 -21.60
CA SER A 27 -9.63 11.15 -20.85
C SER A 27 -9.52 10.83 -19.36
N THR A 28 -10.17 11.65 -18.51
CA THR A 28 -10.23 11.40 -17.07
C THR A 28 -11.08 10.17 -16.75
N VAL A 29 -10.47 9.18 -16.09
CA VAL A 29 -11.17 8.01 -15.53
C VAL A 29 -11.32 8.17 -14.02
N ARG A 30 -12.48 7.80 -13.47
CA ARG A 30 -12.75 7.82 -12.02
C ARG A 30 -12.87 6.39 -11.50
N VAL A 31 -12.10 6.05 -10.48
CA VAL A 31 -12.09 4.73 -9.85
C VAL A 31 -12.34 4.90 -8.35
N PRO A 32 -13.53 4.53 -7.83
CA PRO A 32 -13.77 4.55 -6.39
C PRO A 32 -12.95 3.43 -5.73
N ILE A 33 -12.16 3.79 -4.72
CA ILE A 33 -11.40 2.83 -3.91
C ILE A 33 -12.06 2.75 -2.53
N LEU A 34 -12.46 1.54 -2.14
CA LEU A 34 -13.04 1.27 -0.85
C LEU A 34 -12.18 0.23 -0.11
N SER A 35 -11.81 0.55 1.13
CA SER A 35 -11.01 -0.33 1.98
C SER A 35 -11.46 -0.26 3.43
N THR A 36 -11.29 -1.35 4.17
CA THR A 36 -11.38 -1.35 5.63
C THR A 36 -10.27 -0.48 6.21
N ARG A 37 -10.61 0.41 7.14
CA ARG A 37 -9.62 1.27 7.81
C ARG A 37 -8.97 0.51 8.97
N HIS A 38 -7.76 0.03 8.76
CA HIS A 38 -6.92 -0.53 9.83
C HIS A 38 -6.12 0.59 10.53
N SER A 39 -5.66 0.35 11.76
CA SER A 39 -4.80 1.29 12.51
C SER A 39 -3.70 0.52 13.25
N PRO A 40 -2.41 0.69 12.89
CA PRO A 40 -1.93 1.45 11.72
C PRO A 40 -2.25 0.74 10.40
N PRO A 41 -2.60 1.43 9.29
CA PRO A 41 -2.51 0.81 7.98
C PRO A 41 -1.04 0.56 7.60
N VAL A 42 -0.80 -0.57 6.95
CA VAL A 42 0.50 -0.98 6.43
C VAL A 42 0.35 -1.33 4.95
N ALA A 43 1.24 -0.83 4.11
CA ALA A 43 1.30 -1.15 2.68
C ALA A 43 2.66 -1.79 2.36
N VAL A 44 2.65 -2.88 1.60
CA VAL A 44 3.87 -3.53 1.08
C VAL A 44 3.91 -3.30 -0.42
N TYR A 45 5.02 -2.74 -0.89
CA TYR A 45 5.31 -2.50 -2.31
C TYR A 45 6.30 -3.55 -2.78
N PRO A 46 5.84 -4.68 -3.35
CA PRO A 46 6.72 -5.81 -3.67
C PRO A 46 7.78 -5.45 -4.70
N ASP A 47 7.41 -4.66 -5.72
CA ASP A 47 8.31 -4.30 -6.83
C ASP A 47 9.45 -3.37 -6.38
N GLY A 48 9.16 -2.45 -5.45
CA GLY A 48 10.16 -1.58 -4.82
C GLY A 48 10.85 -2.21 -3.60
N GLY A 49 10.30 -3.28 -3.04
CA GLY A 49 10.76 -3.82 -1.76
C GLY A 49 10.58 -2.84 -0.59
N GLU A 50 9.57 -1.98 -0.66
CA GLU A 50 9.30 -0.92 0.31
C GLU A 50 8.11 -1.28 1.20
N ILE A 51 8.11 -0.76 2.43
CA ILE A 51 7.02 -0.90 3.40
C ILE A 51 6.63 0.50 3.87
N GLY A 52 5.35 0.83 3.70
CA GLY A 52 4.72 2.03 4.22
C GLY A 52 3.95 1.73 5.50
N VAL A 53 4.11 2.57 6.53
CA VAL A 53 3.37 2.49 7.80
C VAL A 53 2.85 3.88 8.15
N TRP A 54 1.56 3.99 8.45
CA TRP A 54 0.97 5.25 8.93
C TRP A 54 0.39 5.04 10.34
N PRO A 55 0.94 5.68 11.38
CA PRO A 55 0.50 5.43 12.77
C PRO A 55 -0.92 5.94 13.08
N GLY A 56 -1.43 6.87 12.28
CA GLY A 56 -2.66 7.61 12.57
C GLY A 56 -2.42 8.83 13.48
N GLY A 57 -3.47 9.63 13.71
CA GLY A 57 -3.36 10.90 14.44
C GLY A 57 -2.47 11.92 13.71
N ASP A 58 -1.74 12.74 14.48
CA ASP A 58 -0.79 13.74 13.98
C ASP A 58 0.61 13.17 13.65
N HIS A 59 0.78 11.84 13.74
CA HIS A 59 2.06 11.20 13.44
C HIS A 59 2.27 11.03 11.94
N ALA A 60 3.44 11.45 11.46
CA ALA A 60 3.84 11.24 10.08
C ALA A 60 3.98 9.74 9.75
N GLY A 61 3.53 9.36 8.56
CA GLY A 61 3.82 8.03 8.01
C GLY A 61 5.27 7.91 7.55
N ILE A 62 5.77 6.68 7.53
CA ILE A 62 7.12 6.35 7.04
C ILE A 62 7.02 5.34 5.90
N VAL A 63 7.92 5.47 4.92
CA VAL A 63 8.13 4.47 3.87
C VAL A 63 9.61 4.11 3.88
N VAL A 64 9.91 2.84 4.07
CA VAL A 64 11.30 2.34 4.22
C VAL A 64 11.54 1.15 3.31
N ARG A 65 12.79 0.98 2.85
CA ARG A 65 13.21 -0.23 2.15
C ARG A 65 13.25 -1.39 3.14
N ARG A 66 12.58 -2.51 2.85
CA ARG A 66 12.59 -3.69 3.73
C ARG A 66 14.02 -4.17 4.04
N GLY A 67 14.92 -4.07 3.06
CA GLY A 67 16.32 -4.46 3.21
C GLY A 67 17.15 -3.56 4.12
N SER A 68 16.65 -2.39 4.54
CA SER A 68 17.32 -1.52 5.51
C SER A 68 16.87 -1.77 6.95
N ALA A 69 16.13 -2.87 7.20
CA ALA A 69 15.76 -3.26 8.54
C ALA A 69 17.02 -3.48 9.38
N VAL A 70 17.11 -2.77 10.50
CA VAL A 70 18.12 -3.00 11.52
C VAL A 70 17.54 -3.95 12.55
N ASP A 71 18.35 -4.91 13.01
CA ASP A 71 17.97 -5.70 14.18
C ASP A 71 17.93 -4.73 15.37
N CYS A 72 16.73 -4.46 15.86
CA CYS A 72 16.56 -3.58 17.01
C CYS A 72 16.90 -4.39 18.26
N GLY A 73 18.16 -4.33 18.70
CA GLY A 73 18.62 -5.06 19.88
C GLY A 73 20.13 -5.01 20.12
N ASP A 74 20.65 -3.85 20.55
CA ASP A 74 21.86 -3.76 21.39
C ASP A 74 21.86 -2.38 22.08
N GLY A 75 21.21 -2.27 23.23
CA GLY A 75 21.05 -0.98 23.90
C GLY A 75 20.20 -0.91 25.16
N GLU A 76 19.84 -2.05 25.76
CA GLU A 76 19.25 -2.06 27.10
C GLU A 76 20.32 -2.62 28.06
N ALA A 77 21.09 -1.72 28.67
CA ALA A 77 21.98 -1.99 29.79
C ALA A 77 21.63 -1.05 30.94
#